data_AF-A0A3G2TAB4-F1
#
_entry.id   AF-A0A3G2TAB4-F1
#
_cell.length_a   1.000
_cell.length_b   1.000
_cell.length_c   1.000
_cell.angle_alpha   90.00
_cell.angle_beta   90.00
_cell.angle_gamma   90.00
#
_symmetry.space_group_name_H-M   'P 1'
#
loop_
_entity.id
_entity.type
_entity.pdbx_description
1 polymer ?
#
loop_
_entity_poly.entity_id
_entity_poly.type
_entity_poly.pdbx_seq_one_letter_code
_entity_poly.pdbx_strand_id
1 'polypeptide(L)'
;MKILNKALLLFVFILSCNFISSQKVTTQAIEKPSEGKALVYVLKTGAGPLVNFRIYDGDKFLGALSGFKYLVYECEPGKHIFWAASENRDFVEADLEPNSVYVLNAEGQMGAFIASVSLKPLNSNEFRDKRLFYQVVKGAKKQIYEPNSEDKSENIKKGMAKYDELKTSGSAKITVLDSSWKFENADKPVKN
;
A
#
# COMPACT_ATOMS: atom_id res chain seq x y z
N MET A 1 -50.82 22.20 30.42
CA MET A 1 -49.86 21.25 31.02
C MET A 1 -49.62 19.95 30.21
N LYS A 2 -50.63 19.30 29.61
CA LYS A 2 -50.41 18.00 28.92
C LYS A 2 -49.55 18.06 27.63
N ILE A 3 -49.50 19.20 26.94
CA ILE A 3 -48.71 19.38 25.71
C ILE A 3 -47.23 19.66 26.03
N LEU A 4 -46.96 20.35 27.15
CA LEU A 4 -45.61 20.67 27.61
C LEU A 4 -44.84 19.41 28.03
N ASN A 5 -45.52 18.44 28.65
CA ASN A 5 -44.91 17.15 29.02
C ASN A 5 -44.59 16.27 27.80
N LYS A 6 -45.36 16.38 26.71
CA LYS A 6 -45.09 15.64 25.46
C LYS A 6 -43.90 16.22 24.69
N ALA A 7 -43.74 17.55 24.69
CA ALA A 7 -42.57 18.21 24.12
C ALA A 7 -41.28 17.91 24.91
N LEU A 8 -41.37 17.85 26.24
CA LEU A 8 -40.25 17.48 27.12
C LEU A 8 -39.81 16.02 26.90
N LEU A 9 -40.76 15.09 26.71
CA LEU A 9 -40.47 13.69 26.38
C LEU A 9 -39.84 13.52 24.99
N LEU A 10 -40.21 14.34 24.01
CA LEU A 10 -39.58 14.34 22.68
C LEU A 10 -38.15 14.90 22.72
N PHE A 11 -37.88 15.89 23.59
CA PHE A 11 -36.58 16.52 23.74
C PHE A 11 -35.56 15.61 24.44
N VAL A 12 -35.99 14.80 25.41
CA VAL A 12 -35.14 13.80 26.08
C VAL A 12 -34.76 12.65 25.13
N PHE A 13 -35.60 12.31 24.15
CA PHE A 13 -35.33 11.25 23.17
C PHE A 13 -34.31 11.65 22.10
N ILE A 14 -34.07 12.95 21.87
CA ILE A 14 -33.09 13.46 20.90
C ILE A 14 -31.71 13.65 21.56
N LEU A 15 -31.65 13.76 22.90
CA LEU A 15 -30.40 13.95 23.64
C LEU A 15 -29.66 12.64 23.96
N SER A 16 -30.28 11.48 23.69
CA SER A 16 -29.61 10.16 23.73
C SER A 16 -28.79 9.88 22.46
N CYS A 17 -28.28 10.93 21.82
CA CYS A 17 -27.37 10.87 20.70
C CYS A 17 -26.02 10.31 21.17
N ASN A 18 -25.98 8.99 21.28
CA ASN A 18 -24.87 8.08 20.98
C ASN A 18 -23.48 8.73 21.09
N PHE A 19 -22.97 8.83 22.33
CA PHE A 19 -21.53 8.80 22.56
C PHE A 19 -21.02 7.38 22.26
N ILE A 20 -20.99 7.01 20.97
CA ILE A 20 -20.21 5.86 20.53
C ILE A 20 -18.76 6.29 20.71
N SER A 21 -18.17 5.90 21.84
CA SER A 21 -16.75 6.03 22.07
C SER A 21 -16.04 5.36 20.89
N SER A 22 -15.43 6.17 20.03
CA SER A 22 -14.59 5.68 18.95
C SER A 22 -13.44 4.90 19.58
N GLN A 23 -13.58 3.57 19.62
CA GLN A 23 -12.50 2.72 20.08
C GLN A 23 -11.30 3.00 19.18
N LYS A 24 -10.17 3.39 19.78
CA LYS A 24 -8.92 3.54 19.05
C LYS A 24 -8.54 2.15 18.55
N VAL A 25 -8.80 1.87 17.28
CA VAL A 25 -8.27 0.66 16.62
C VAL A 25 -6.76 0.75 16.66
N THR A 26 -6.14 0.01 17.58
CA THR A 26 -4.68 -0.08 17.75
C THR A 26 -4.12 -1.36 17.15
N THR A 27 -4.95 -2.39 17.03
CA THR A 27 -4.59 -3.67 16.41
C THR A 27 -5.28 -3.82 15.07
N GLN A 28 -4.54 -4.25 14.04
CA GLN A 28 -5.06 -4.52 12.70
C GLN A 28 -4.41 -5.80 12.17
N ALA A 29 -5.18 -6.88 12.19
CA ALA A 29 -4.81 -8.10 11.49
C ALA A 29 -4.71 -7.84 9.99
N ILE A 30 -3.71 -8.46 9.35
CA ILE A 30 -3.50 -8.43 7.92
C ILE A 30 -3.75 -9.82 7.34
N GLU A 31 -3.94 -9.90 6.02
CA GLU A 31 -4.00 -11.18 5.34
C GLU A 31 -2.65 -11.89 5.44
N LYS A 32 -2.72 -13.21 5.49
CA LYS A 32 -1.56 -14.10 5.41
C LYS A 32 -1.57 -14.76 4.05
N PRO A 33 -0.38 -15.00 3.46
CA PRO A 33 -0.31 -15.76 2.22
C PRO A 33 -0.85 -17.17 2.43
N SER A 34 -1.34 -17.77 1.35
CA SER A 34 -1.49 -19.21 1.23
C SER A 34 -0.18 -19.93 1.58
N GLU A 35 -0.27 -21.17 2.08
CA GLU A 35 0.92 -21.94 2.46
C GLU A 35 1.94 -22.02 1.32
N GLY A 36 3.19 -21.66 1.62
CA GLY A 36 4.29 -21.63 0.66
C GLY A 36 4.33 -20.41 -0.26
N LYS A 37 3.36 -19.47 -0.18
CA LYS A 37 3.37 -18.22 -0.96
C LYS A 37 3.94 -17.05 -0.17
N ALA A 38 4.23 -15.95 -0.86
CA ALA A 38 4.53 -14.66 -0.27
C ALA A 38 3.39 -13.67 -0.56
N LEU A 39 3.19 -12.70 0.34
CA LEU A 39 2.17 -11.66 0.17
C LEU A 39 2.82 -10.27 0.20
N VAL A 40 2.50 -9.43 -0.79
CA VAL A 40 3.03 -8.08 -0.91
C VAL A 40 1.91 -7.07 -0.86
N TYR A 41 2.01 -6.13 0.08
CA TYR A 41 1.17 -4.94 0.13
C TYR A 41 1.87 -3.80 -0.61
N VAL A 42 1.18 -3.15 -1.54
CA VAL A 42 1.68 -1.92 -2.18
C VAL A 42 0.77 -0.75 -1.79
N LEU A 43 1.29 0.10 -0.92
CA LEU A 43 0.61 1.30 -0.44
C LEU A 43 0.71 2.42 -1.48
N LYS A 44 -0.21 3.39 -1.41
CA LYS A 44 -0.14 4.64 -2.16
C LYS A 44 -0.23 5.82 -1.20
N THR A 45 0.80 6.67 -1.20
CA THR A 45 0.82 7.92 -0.41
C THR A 45 1.40 9.07 -1.23
N GLY A 46 1.41 10.29 -0.68
CA GLY A 46 2.11 11.44 -1.29
C GLY A 46 1.50 11.99 -2.59
N ALA A 47 0.43 11.39 -3.12
CA ALA A 47 -0.25 11.85 -4.32
C ALA A 47 -1.77 11.94 -4.15
N GLY A 48 -2.37 12.90 -4.84
CA GLY A 48 -3.82 13.12 -4.84
C GLY A 48 -4.63 11.93 -5.36
N PRO A 49 -5.96 11.91 -5.14
CA PRO A 49 -6.82 10.78 -5.50
C PRO A 49 -6.94 10.55 -7.00
N LEU A 50 -6.69 11.58 -7.83
CA LEU A 50 -6.77 11.49 -9.31
C LEU A 50 -5.48 10.98 -9.96
N VAL A 51 -4.38 10.86 -9.21
CA VAL A 51 -3.12 10.34 -9.74
C VAL A 51 -3.11 8.82 -9.65
N ASN A 52 -2.72 8.17 -10.75
CA ASN A 52 -2.61 6.73 -10.85
C ASN A 52 -1.14 6.31 -10.87
N PHE A 53 -0.75 5.41 -9.96
CA PHE A 53 0.54 4.71 -10.05
C PHE A 53 0.32 3.31 -10.59
N ARG A 54 0.98 2.99 -11.70
CA ARG A 54 0.94 1.67 -12.32
C ARG A 54 1.99 0.79 -11.65
N ILE A 55 1.57 -0.34 -11.09
CA ILE A 55 2.42 -1.24 -10.32
C ILE A 55 2.67 -2.53 -11.10
N TYR A 56 3.90 -3.02 -11.04
CA TYR A 56 4.37 -4.18 -11.80
C TYR A 56 5.28 -5.06 -10.94
N ASP A 57 5.39 -6.32 -11.36
CA ASP A 57 6.35 -7.30 -10.86
C ASP A 57 6.96 -8.01 -12.08
N GLY A 58 8.21 -7.66 -12.41
CA GLY A 58 8.87 -8.07 -13.64
C GLY A 58 8.05 -7.66 -14.87
N ASP A 59 7.59 -8.67 -15.61
CA ASP A 59 6.76 -8.52 -16.80
C ASP A 59 5.25 -8.54 -16.52
N LYS A 60 4.84 -8.62 -15.25
CA LYS A 60 3.44 -8.68 -14.84
C LYS A 60 2.92 -7.30 -14.46
N PHE A 61 1.82 -6.87 -15.07
CA PHE A 61 1.07 -5.70 -14.60
C PHE A 61 0.15 -6.10 -13.46
N LEU A 62 0.35 -5.50 -12.28
CA LEU A 62 -0.44 -5.78 -11.08
C LEU A 62 -1.67 -4.87 -10.95
N GLY A 63 -1.68 -3.74 -11.66
CA GLY A 63 -2.80 -2.82 -11.72
C GLY A 63 -2.41 -1.37 -11.48
N ALA A 64 -3.41 -0.49 -11.61
CA ALA A 64 -3.29 0.92 -11.29
C ALA A 64 -3.82 1.19 -9.87
N LEU A 65 -2.98 1.80 -9.03
CA LEU A 65 -3.37 2.34 -7.74
C LEU A 65 -3.91 3.76 -7.92
N SER A 66 -5.23 3.90 -7.89
CA SER A 66 -5.97 5.17 -7.95
C SER A 66 -6.70 5.45 -6.64
N GLY A 67 -7.05 6.71 -6.38
CA GLY A 67 -7.76 7.10 -5.17
C GLY A 67 -6.95 6.81 -3.89
N PHE A 68 -7.69 6.46 -2.83
CA PHE A 68 -7.17 6.02 -1.54
C PHE A 68 -7.25 4.51 -1.44
N LYS A 69 -6.36 3.81 -2.15
CA LYS A 69 -6.29 2.35 -2.17
C LYS A 69 -4.88 1.85 -1.87
N TYR A 70 -4.79 0.60 -1.42
CA TYR A 70 -3.57 -0.20 -1.44
C TYR A 70 -3.83 -1.52 -2.16
N LEU A 71 -2.79 -2.08 -2.78
CA LEU A 71 -2.84 -3.36 -3.49
C LEU A 71 -2.37 -4.47 -2.56
N VAL A 72 -3.01 -5.63 -2.64
CA VAL A 72 -2.57 -6.90 -2.03
C VAL A 72 -2.30 -7.90 -3.14
N TYR A 73 -1.07 -8.37 -3.24
CA TYR A 73 -0.59 -9.26 -4.30
C TYR A 73 0.07 -10.49 -3.69
N GLU A 74 -0.54 -11.66 -3.89
CA GLU A 74 0.06 -12.96 -3.54
C GLU A 74 0.90 -13.47 -4.71
N CYS A 75 2.12 -13.91 -4.43
CA CYS A 75 3.06 -14.38 -5.44
C CYS A 75 3.90 -15.57 -4.96
N GLU A 76 4.64 -16.18 -5.87
CA GLU A 76 5.65 -17.16 -5.50
C GLU A 76 6.74 -16.50 -4.63
N PRO A 77 7.40 -17.24 -3.73
CA PRO A 77 8.66 -16.81 -3.13
C PRO A 77 9.80 -16.73 -4.16
N GLY A 78 10.88 -16.03 -3.80
CA GLY A 78 12.10 -15.90 -4.59
C GLY A 78 12.31 -14.50 -5.14
N LYS A 79 13.02 -14.39 -6.26
CA LYS A 79 13.44 -13.11 -6.82
C LYS A 79 12.31 -12.39 -7.56
N HIS A 80 12.09 -11.14 -7.18
CA HIS A 80 11.14 -10.22 -7.80
C HIS A 80 11.78 -8.90 -8.17
N ILE A 81 11.20 -8.24 -9.16
CA ILE A 81 11.54 -6.86 -9.55
C ILE A 81 10.24 -6.07 -9.51
N PHE A 82 9.95 -5.47 -8.37
CA PHE A 82 8.81 -4.59 -8.24
C PHE A 82 9.13 -3.23 -8.83
N TRP A 83 8.22 -2.69 -9.61
CA TRP A 83 8.39 -1.33 -10.11
C TRP A 83 7.08 -0.58 -10.24
N ALA A 84 7.19 0.72 -10.05
CA ALA A 84 6.07 1.64 -10.18
C ALA A 84 6.34 2.62 -11.32
N ALA A 85 5.28 3.01 -12.02
CA ALA A 85 5.37 4.00 -13.09
C ALA A 85 4.32 5.10 -12.96
N SER A 86 4.80 6.32 -13.12
CA SER A 86 4.03 7.55 -13.35
C SER A 86 4.67 8.31 -14.51
N GLU A 87 5.16 9.54 -14.29
CA GLU A 87 6.07 10.24 -15.21
C GLU A 87 7.44 9.56 -15.29
N ASN A 88 7.91 9.05 -14.15
CA ASN A 88 9.14 8.29 -14.00
C ASN A 88 8.84 6.81 -13.76
N ARG A 89 9.91 6.03 -13.60
CA ARG A 89 9.89 4.65 -13.16
C ARG A 89 10.85 4.50 -11.99
N ASP A 90 10.45 3.74 -10.97
CA ASP A 90 11.28 3.44 -9.81
C ASP A 90 11.20 1.94 -9.49
N PHE A 91 12.31 1.36 -9.03
CA PHE A 91 12.52 -0.09 -9.00
C PHE A 91 12.98 -0.57 -7.62
N VAL A 92 12.45 -1.73 -7.23
CA VAL A 92 12.80 -2.45 -6.00
C VAL A 92 13.08 -3.92 -6.35
N GLU A 93 14.27 -4.39 -6.06
CA GLU A 93 14.58 -5.82 -6.06
C GLU A 93 14.18 -6.44 -4.73
N ALA A 94 13.65 -7.65 -4.77
CA ALA A 94 13.28 -8.40 -3.58
C ALA A 94 13.63 -9.88 -3.74
N ASP A 95 13.98 -10.53 -2.63
CA ASP A 95 14.04 -11.98 -2.52
C ASP A 95 13.08 -12.42 -1.42
N LEU A 96 11.88 -12.84 -1.82
CA LEU A 96 10.76 -13.06 -0.91
C LEU A 96 10.83 -14.47 -0.33
N GLU A 97 10.76 -14.57 1.00
CA GLU A 97 10.62 -15.86 1.66
C GLU A 97 9.16 -16.36 1.69
N PRO A 98 8.93 -17.69 1.70
CA PRO A 98 7.60 -18.26 1.84
C PRO A 98 6.95 -17.88 3.18
N ASN A 99 5.62 -17.92 3.21
CA ASN A 99 4.78 -17.65 4.38
C ASN A 99 5.03 -16.25 5.01
N SER A 100 5.51 -15.29 4.22
CA SER A 100 5.93 -13.97 4.69
C SER A 100 5.13 -12.85 4.03
N VAL A 101 4.98 -11.73 4.75
CA VAL A 101 4.31 -10.52 4.25
C VAL A 101 5.29 -9.36 4.18
N TYR A 102 5.32 -8.69 3.04
CA TYR A 102 6.19 -7.55 2.77
C TYR A 102 5.38 -6.33 2.35
N VAL A 103 5.94 -5.14 2.53
CA VAL A 103 5.23 -3.89 2.26
C VAL A 103 6.12 -2.94 1.45
N LEU A 104 5.56 -2.45 0.34
CA LEU A 104 6.10 -1.39 -0.50
C LEU A 104 5.20 -0.16 -0.40
N ASN A 105 5.77 1.03 -0.53
CA ASN A 105 5.02 2.28 -0.64
C ASN A 105 5.33 2.97 -1.97
N ALA A 106 4.33 3.11 -2.83
CA ALA A 106 4.36 3.98 -3.99
C ALA A 106 4.04 5.41 -3.54
N GLU A 107 5.09 6.17 -3.20
CA GLU A 107 5.01 7.52 -2.68
C GLU A 107 5.09 8.54 -3.81
N GLY A 108 4.07 9.39 -3.92
CA GLY A 108 4.08 10.53 -4.82
C GLY A 108 5.16 11.54 -4.48
N GLN A 109 5.87 11.99 -5.50
CA GLN A 109 6.88 13.04 -5.47
C GLN A 109 6.47 14.17 -6.42
N MET A 110 7.08 15.34 -6.26
CA MET A 110 6.91 16.43 -7.23
C MET A 110 7.32 15.95 -8.63
N GLY A 111 6.45 16.16 -9.61
CA GLY A 111 6.72 15.90 -11.02
C GLY A 111 6.51 17.15 -11.87
N ALA A 112 6.70 17.02 -13.18
CA ALA A 112 6.62 18.15 -14.12
C ALA A 112 5.16 18.51 -14.45
N PHE A 113 4.29 17.52 -14.61
CA PHE A 113 2.88 17.70 -14.98
C PHE A 113 1.93 16.94 -14.04
N ILE A 114 2.29 15.72 -13.67
CA ILE A 114 1.62 14.88 -12.66
C ILE A 114 2.65 14.43 -11.62
N ALA A 115 2.22 13.86 -10.49
CA ALA A 115 3.19 13.40 -9.48
C ALA A 115 4.08 12.28 -10.04
N SER A 116 5.40 12.41 -9.86
CA SER A 116 6.33 11.29 -10.00
C SER A 116 6.12 10.29 -8.86
N VAL A 117 6.66 9.08 -8.97
CA VAL A 117 6.55 8.01 -7.97
C VAL A 117 7.93 7.60 -7.46
N SER A 118 8.04 7.41 -6.14
CA SER A 118 9.15 6.68 -5.51
C SER A 118 8.59 5.41 -4.89
N LEU A 119 9.15 4.25 -5.25
CA LEU A 119 8.73 2.96 -4.74
C LEU A 119 9.68 2.54 -3.62
N LYS A 120 9.19 2.55 -2.38
CA LYS A 120 10.02 2.36 -1.19
C LYS A 120 9.65 1.07 -0.45
N PRO A 121 10.59 0.15 -0.22
CA PRO A 121 10.40 -0.94 0.74
C PRO A 121 10.25 -0.38 2.15
N LEU A 122 9.30 -0.93 2.92
CA LEU A 122 9.10 -0.57 4.31
C LEU A 122 9.83 -1.57 5.21
N ASN A 123 10.50 -1.06 6.24
CA ASN A 123 11.20 -1.86 7.24
C ASN A 123 10.31 -2.11 8.46
N SER A 124 10.01 -3.37 8.76
CA SER A 124 9.16 -3.76 9.89
C SER A 124 9.75 -3.42 11.27
N ASN A 125 11.04 -3.13 11.34
CA ASN A 125 11.70 -2.67 12.57
C ASN A 125 11.54 -1.16 12.79
N GLU A 126 11.27 -0.38 11.74
CA GLU A 126 11.19 1.08 11.80
C GLU A 126 9.83 1.59 12.28
N PHE A 127 9.83 2.50 13.26
CA PHE A 127 8.60 3.08 13.80
C PHE A 127 7.79 3.82 12.72
N ARG A 128 8.46 4.58 11.85
CA ARG A 128 7.79 5.38 10.82
C ARG A 128 7.07 4.50 9.81
N ASP A 129 7.69 3.39 9.44
CA ASP A 129 7.20 2.45 8.42
C ASP A 129 6.03 1.63 8.95
N LYS A 130 6.12 1.12 10.18
CA LYS A 130 4.98 0.52 10.89
C LYS A 130 3.81 1.48 11.01
N ARG A 131 4.08 2.76 11.32
CA ARG A 131 3.03 3.78 11.46
C ARG A 131 2.36 4.06 10.12
N LEU A 132 3.15 4.16 9.05
CA LEU A 132 2.67 4.37 7.69
C LEU A 132 1.76 3.21 7.26
N PHE A 133 2.20 1.97 7.47
CA PHE A 133 1.42 0.77 7.14
C PHE A 133 0.10 0.74 7.93
N TYR A 134 0.14 0.96 9.25
CA TYR A 134 -1.06 1.09 10.08
C TYR A 134 -2.04 2.14 9.54
N GLN A 135 -1.55 3.34 9.22
CA GLN A 135 -2.40 4.45 8.77
C GLN A 135 -3.07 4.15 7.43
N VAL A 136 -2.34 3.56 6.48
CA VAL A 136 -2.89 3.24 5.16
C VAL A 136 -3.90 2.10 5.28
N VAL A 137 -3.59 1.00 5.96
CA VAL A 137 -4.51 -0.13 6.12
C VAL A 137 -5.82 0.29 6.82
N LYS A 138 -5.72 1.22 7.78
CA LYS A 138 -6.88 1.76 8.49
C LYS A 138 -7.78 2.65 7.63
N GLY A 139 -7.17 3.45 6.76
CA GLY A 139 -7.85 4.57 6.09
C GLY A 139 -8.14 4.37 4.60
N ALA A 140 -7.45 3.44 3.95
CA ALA A 140 -7.56 3.21 2.51
C ALA A 140 -8.31 1.91 2.19
N LYS A 141 -8.89 1.85 0.99
CA LYS A 141 -9.62 0.67 0.51
C LYS A 141 -8.65 -0.38 -0.03
N LYS A 142 -8.83 -1.63 0.38
CA LYS A 142 -8.11 -2.77 -0.20
C LYS A 142 -8.47 -2.97 -1.68
N GLN A 143 -7.46 -3.20 -2.51
CA GLN A 143 -7.56 -3.71 -3.87
C GLN A 143 -6.81 -5.05 -3.91
N ILE A 144 -7.50 -6.15 -4.17
CA ILE A 144 -6.86 -7.45 -4.36
C ILE A 144 -6.37 -7.51 -5.82
N TYR A 145 -5.19 -8.07 -6.04
CA TYR A 145 -4.69 -8.33 -7.38
C TYR A 145 -5.64 -9.27 -8.12
N GLU A 146 -6.04 -8.85 -9.31
CA GLU A 146 -6.76 -9.68 -10.28
C GLU A 146 -5.97 -9.63 -11.60
N PRO A 147 -5.74 -10.78 -12.27
CA PRO A 147 -5.11 -10.79 -13.58
C PRO A 147 -5.84 -9.86 -14.55
N ASN A 148 -5.09 -8.91 -15.10
CA ASN A 148 -5.63 -7.89 -16.00
C ASN A 148 -5.38 -8.28 -17.46
N SER A 149 -6.38 -8.11 -18.32
CA SER A 149 -6.29 -8.32 -19.77
C SER A 149 -5.78 -7.08 -20.53
N GLU A 150 -5.51 -5.98 -19.84
CA GLU A 150 -4.99 -4.75 -20.44
C GLU A 150 -3.57 -4.98 -20.98
N ASP A 151 -3.39 -4.71 -22.27
CA ASP A 151 -2.08 -4.82 -22.89
C ASP A 151 -1.13 -3.72 -22.36
N LYS A 152 -0.15 -4.15 -21.56
CA LYS A 152 0.94 -3.31 -21.06
C LYS A 152 2.30 -3.69 -21.64
N SER A 153 2.34 -4.52 -22.68
CA SER A 153 3.57 -5.08 -23.26
C SER A 153 4.62 -4.01 -23.59
N GLU A 154 4.22 -2.90 -24.23
CA GLU A 154 5.13 -1.81 -24.56
C GLU A 154 5.67 -1.11 -23.29
N ASN A 155 4.81 -0.90 -22.29
CA ASN A 155 5.22 -0.29 -21.03
C ASN A 155 6.16 -1.21 -20.25
N ILE A 156 5.90 -2.50 -20.24
CA ILE A 156 6.76 -3.52 -19.63
C ILE A 156 8.12 -3.52 -20.32
N LYS A 157 8.15 -3.60 -21.65
CA LYS A 157 9.39 -3.58 -22.43
C LYS A 157 10.25 -2.36 -22.11
N LYS A 158 9.66 -1.16 -22.10
CA LYS A 158 10.36 0.08 -21.74
C LYS A 158 10.82 0.10 -20.27
N GLY A 159 10.05 -0.53 -19.37
CA GLY A 159 10.37 -0.62 -17.95
C GLY A 159 11.56 -1.51 -17.68
N MET A 160 11.52 -2.72 -18.23
CA MET A 160 12.60 -3.70 -18.08
C MET A 160 13.88 -3.23 -18.76
N ALA A 161 13.80 -2.63 -19.94
CA ALA A 161 14.97 -2.01 -20.57
C ALA A 161 15.61 -0.93 -19.69
N LYS A 162 14.80 -0.11 -18.99
CA LYS A 162 15.31 0.89 -18.07
C LYS A 162 15.94 0.27 -16.82
N TYR A 163 15.33 -0.79 -16.29
CA TYR A 163 15.90 -1.55 -15.19
C TYR A 163 17.27 -2.13 -15.57
N ASP A 164 17.39 -2.76 -16.74
CA ASP A 164 18.65 -3.36 -17.21
C ASP A 164 19.77 -2.31 -17.37
N GLU A 165 19.43 -1.13 -17.88
CA GLU A 165 20.35 0.02 -17.96
C GLU A 165 20.84 0.45 -16.56
N LEU A 166 19.92 0.57 -15.59
CA LEU A 166 20.25 0.93 -14.21
C LEU A 166 21.07 -0.16 -13.52
N LYS A 167 20.76 -1.43 -13.76
CA LYS A 167 21.47 -2.58 -13.19
C LYS A 167 22.90 -2.67 -13.72
N THR A 168 23.06 -2.53 -15.05
CA THR A 168 24.36 -2.57 -15.72
C THR A 168 25.27 -1.41 -15.31
N SER A 169 24.68 -0.23 -15.07
CA SER A 169 25.43 0.94 -14.60
C SER A 169 25.71 0.95 -13.09
N GLY A 170 25.25 -0.06 -12.34
CA GLY A 170 25.43 -0.12 -10.88
C GLY A 170 24.71 1.02 -10.15
N SER A 171 23.58 1.47 -10.68
CA SER A 171 22.86 2.63 -10.14
C SER A 171 22.28 2.37 -8.76
N ALA A 172 22.49 3.30 -7.83
CA ALA A 172 21.86 3.30 -6.50
C ALA A 172 20.34 3.56 -6.54
N LYS A 173 19.74 3.76 -7.72
CA LYS A 173 18.30 3.96 -7.90
C LYS A 173 17.49 2.67 -7.77
N ILE A 174 18.12 1.51 -7.84
CA ILE A 174 17.44 0.24 -7.55
C ILE A 174 17.59 -0.02 -6.06
N THR A 175 16.50 0.12 -5.32
CA THR A 175 16.49 -0.21 -3.89
C THR A 175 16.26 -1.70 -3.68
N VAL A 176 16.59 -2.21 -2.49
CA VAL A 176 16.40 -3.61 -2.14
C VAL A 176 15.42 -3.70 -0.98
N LEU A 177 14.40 -4.55 -1.14
CA LEU A 177 13.57 -5.00 -0.04
C LEU A 177 14.27 -6.17 0.65
N ASP A 178 14.73 -5.94 1.87
CA ASP A 178 15.40 -6.96 2.68
C ASP A 178 14.42 -8.07 3.10
N SER A 179 14.82 -9.33 2.98
CA SER A 179 13.97 -10.48 3.33
C SER A 179 13.64 -10.51 4.83
N SER A 180 14.38 -9.81 5.67
CA SER A 180 14.10 -9.68 7.10
C SER A 180 12.96 -8.69 7.43
N TRP A 181 12.51 -7.85 6.48
CA TRP A 181 11.51 -6.79 6.71
C TRP A 181 10.07 -7.29 6.62
N LYS A 182 9.79 -8.37 7.35
CA LYS A 182 8.50 -9.06 7.35
C LYS A 182 7.53 -8.40 8.31
N PHE A 183 6.28 -8.23 7.88
CA PHE A 183 5.21 -7.66 8.70
C PHE A 183 4.29 -8.75 9.22
N GLU A 184 4.06 -8.78 10.53
CA GLU A 184 3.10 -9.70 11.14
C GLU A 184 1.69 -9.12 11.16
N ASN A 185 1.57 -7.81 11.44
CA ASN A 185 0.32 -7.08 11.54
C ASN A 185 0.52 -5.63 11.06
N ALA A 186 -0.58 -4.89 10.88
CA ALA A 186 -0.58 -3.46 10.63
C ALA A 186 -0.95 -2.67 11.89
N ASP A 187 -0.42 -3.08 13.04
CA ASP A 187 -0.74 -2.49 14.35
C ASP A 187 -0.15 -1.08 14.49
N LYS A 188 -0.81 -0.26 15.31
CA LYS A 188 -0.31 1.07 15.64
C LYS A 188 0.98 0.92 16.46
N PRO A 189 2.14 1.38 15.97
CA PRO A 189 3.37 1.27 16.75
C PRO A 189 3.35 2.23 17.94
N VAL A 190 4.01 1.83 19.02
CA VAL A 190 4.24 2.64 20.22
C VAL A 190 5.66 3.20 20.15
N LYS A 191 5.84 4.49 20.50
CA LYS A 191 7.18 5.04 20.69
C LYS A 191 7.67 4.56 22.05
N ASN A 192 8.80 3.87 22.08
CA ASN A 192 9.55 3.63 23.31
C ASN A 192 10.16 4.95 23.80
#